data_AF-A0A819D2F3-F1
#
_entry.id   AF-A0A819D2F3-F1
#
_cell.length_a   1.000
_cell.length_b   1.000
_cell.length_c   1.000
_cell.angle_alpha   90.00
_cell.angle_beta   90.00
_cell.angle_gamma   90.00
#
_symmetry.space_group_name_H-M   'P 1'
#
loop_
_entity.id
_entity.type
_entity.pdbx_description
1 polymer ?
#
loop_
_entity_poly.entity_id
_entity_poly.type
_entity_poly.pdbx_seq_one_letter_code
_entity_poly.pdbx_strand_id
1 'polypeptide(L)'
;MAHGISNDDPTKKEHVDAPEILDKKLDQLADWIRNAKHFIVFTGAGISTSTGIPDFRSSMNTILPTGPGVWELRDHPGAKRAPNARTTSSTKAIPSVTHMALVELARRNLLHFVVSQNTDGLHLRSGLPSTLLAELHGNSNLETCKKCRTKYLRDYRTRTANKVHEHATTRKCTKCSSTLYDSIINFGENLPEYELETSFDHAERADVCLVLGSSLRVTPAANIPERVGERGGKLIIGNLQLTPLANLAKLNVHALCDDLMRGLMAKLDIPIPEWELHRRIRITIKDQTLSIMGLDLNQDIAYTLFSTIKISVREGTESKYDSKEIKGVEPIEHKIKVNNPNDKMNVYVELNWQGHYNEPTYTIRIPFTNSSKEVHLFYNPKTRGWREERILFMGSNVSQPPIELSAEDIEFISTKANIDHENVQVWYEKLKAACPNGKISKTDTVNFIRSINSGKEEQIQKMAVDIHKAFDTNNDGIVDQREFLIGFALTSTGSVREKLKYVFRTYDHDKDGVINKKEIDRMVKIVMRLRAKDDPENTARIIDDLKTSLEHLNGSKDFDDIKITSQDFIQLLMNNKELCELLSPFNIEQPREFIVQQSYSRSK
;
A
#
# COMPACT_ATOMS: atom_id res chain seq x y z
N MET A 1 33.82 13.11 0.51
CA MET A 1 35.03 12.26 0.54
C MET A 1 34.57 10.82 0.44
N ALA A 2 34.86 10.13 -0.66
CA ALA A 2 34.76 8.67 -0.68
C ALA A 2 35.96 8.15 0.10
N HIS A 3 35.73 7.43 1.19
CA HIS A 3 36.79 6.66 1.82
C HIS A 3 37.17 5.56 0.82
N GLY A 4 38.18 5.81 -0.01
CA GLY A 4 38.78 4.80 -0.87
C GLY A 4 39.37 3.73 0.03
N ILE A 5 38.81 2.52 -0.04
CA ILE A 5 39.21 1.40 0.77
C ILE A 5 40.28 0.62 0.01
N SER A 6 41.42 0.36 0.68
CA SER A 6 42.51 -0.50 0.21
C SER A 6 42.01 -1.87 -0.29
N ASN A 7 42.68 -2.44 -1.28
CA ASN A 7 42.35 -3.76 -1.84
C ASN A 7 42.52 -4.92 -0.85
N ASP A 8 43.19 -4.69 0.29
CA ASP A 8 43.40 -5.68 1.35
C ASP A 8 42.39 -5.56 2.52
N ASP A 9 41.31 -4.78 2.38
CA ASP A 9 40.31 -4.66 3.44
C ASP A 9 39.54 -5.99 3.61
N PRO A 10 39.69 -6.70 4.75
CA PRO A 10 39.01 -7.98 5.00
C PRO A 10 37.48 -7.86 4.93
N THR A 11 36.93 -6.66 5.08
CA THR A 11 35.48 -6.42 4.97
C THR A 11 34.97 -6.38 3.53
N LYS A 12 35.84 -6.36 2.51
CA LYS A 12 35.45 -6.52 1.10
C LYS A 12 35.34 -8.00 0.69
N LYS A 13 35.94 -8.90 1.47
CA LYS A 13 35.91 -10.34 1.21
C LYS A 13 34.49 -10.86 1.33
N GLU A 14 34.07 -11.67 0.35
CA GLU A 14 32.79 -12.35 0.38
C GLU A 14 32.91 -13.69 1.10
N HIS A 15 31.88 -14.00 1.88
CA HIS A 15 31.71 -15.22 2.64
C HIS A 15 30.42 -15.89 2.19
N VAL A 16 30.40 -17.22 2.17
CA VAL A 16 29.21 -18.02 1.92
C VAL A 16 29.18 -19.14 2.95
N ASP A 17 28.12 -19.18 3.74
CA ASP A 17 27.89 -20.24 4.72
C ASP A 17 27.68 -21.58 3.99
N ALA A 18 28.25 -22.66 4.54
CA ALA A 18 27.97 -24.01 4.04
C ALA A 18 26.46 -24.32 4.15
N PRO A 19 25.87 -25.13 3.25
CA PRO A 19 24.43 -25.40 3.23
C PRO A 19 23.84 -25.83 4.58
N GLU A 20 24.53 -26.69 5.34
CA GLU A 20 24.07 -27.18 6.64
C GLU A 20 24.15 -26.11 7.74
N ILE A 21 25.10 -25.18 7.61
CA ILE A 21 25.21 -24.03 8.52
C ILE A 21 24.10 -23.03 8.19
N LEU A 22 23.89 -22.72 6.92
CA LEU A 22 22.83 -21.84 6.46
C LEU A 22 21.46 -22.35 6.91
N ASP A 23 21.16 -23.63 6.72
CA ASP A 23 19.88 -24.23 7.11
C ASP A 23 19.59 -24.05 8.62
N LYS A 24 20.58 -24.32 9.49
CA LYS A 24 20.45 -24.10 10.94
C LYS A 24 20.25 -22.62 11.30
N LYS A 25 20.95 -21.71 10.62
CA LYS A 25 20.76 -20.27 10.83
C LYS A 25 19.35 -19.83 10.42
N LEU A 26 18.81 -20.42 9.34
CA LEU A 26 17.45 -20.14 8.87
C LEU A 26 16.37 -20.67 9.80
N ASP A 27 16.55 -21.85 10.41
CA ASP A 27 15.66 -22.35 11.47
C ASP A 27 15.56 -21.33 12.62
N GLN A 28 16.72 -20.89 13.11
CA GLN A 28 16.77 -19.93 14.20
C GLN A 28 16.14 -18.58 13.84
N LEU A 29 16.37 -18.09 12.62
CA LEU A 29 15.78 -16.85 12.11
C LEU A 29 14.25 -16.97 11.97
N ALA A 30 13.75 -18.09 11.43
CA ALA A 30 12.33 -18.36 11.30
C ALA A 30 11.64 -18.37 12.66
N ASP A 31 12.24 -19.01 13.67
CA ASP A 31 11.72 -19.01 15.04
C ASP A 31 11.64 -17.62 15.64
N TRP A 32 12.66 -16.78 15.41
CA TRP A 32 12.63 -15.39 15.87
C TRP A 32 11.54 -14.58 15.19
N ILE A 33 11.32 -14.75 13.89
CA ILE A 33 10.27 -14.05 13.13
C ILE A 33 8.88 -14.50 13.56
N ARG A 34 8.63 -15.81 13.74
CA ARG A 34 7.33 -16.33 14.22
C ARG A 34 6.92 -15.74 15.57
N ASN A 35 7.90 -15.50 16.44
CA ASN A 35 7.67 -14.98 17.79
C ASN A 35 7.87 -13.46 17.90
N ALA A 36 8.14 -12.76 16.80
CA ALA A 36 8.39 -11.33 16.80
C ALA A 36 7.11 -10.55 17.10
N LYS A 37 7.17 -9.60 18.03
CA LYS A 37 6.08 -8.65 18.27
C LYS A 37 6.13 -7.46 17.32
N HIS A 38 7.32 -7.10 16.85
CA HIS A 38 7.52 -6.00 15.91
C HIS A 38 8.76 -6.29 15.04
N PHE A 39 8.52 -6.91 13.89
CA PHE A 39 9.56 -7.30 12.94
C PHE A 39 9.76 -6.24 11.85
N ILE A 40 11.00 -5.75 11.73
CA ILE A 40 11.38 -4.80 10.67
C ILE A 40 12.51 -5.36 9.80
N VAL A 41 12.57 -4.87 8.56
CA VAL A 41 13.62 -5.24 7.61
C VAL A 41 14.36 -3.97 7.15
N PHE A 42 15.69 -4.06 7.05
CA PHE A 42 16.54 -3.01 6.52
C PHE A 42 17.22 -3.50 5.24
N THR A 43 17.01 -2.83 4.10
CA THR A 43 17.50 -3.31 2.79
C THR A 43 18.51 -2.36 2.15
N GLY A 44 19.57 -2.95 1.58
CA GLY A 44 20.53 -2.26 0.72
C GLY A 44 20.59 -2.85 -0.69
N ALA A 45 21.55 -2.36 -1.49
CA ALA A 45 21.62 -2.64 -2.93
C ALA A 45 21.79 -4.14 -3.27
N GLY A 46 22.29 -4.93 -2.32
CA GLY A 46 22.49 -6.37 -2.48
C GLY A 46 21.22 -7.13 -2.84
N ILE A 47 20.03 -6.69 -2.38
CA ILE A 47 18.75 -7.36 -2.70
C ILE A 47 18.33 -7.22 -4.17
N SER A 48 18.93 -6.26 -4.90
CA SER A 48 18.62 -5.94 -6.29
C SER A 48 19.68 -6.50 -7.27
N THR A 49 20.74 -7.13 -6.76
CA THR A 49 21.82 -7.67 -7.60
C THR A 49 21.35 -8.82 -8.50
N SER A 50 20.45 -9.67 -8.01
CA SER A 50 19.85 -10.75 -8.81
C SER A 50 18.92 -10.25 -9.92
N THR A 51 18.44 -9.00 -9.83
CA THR A 51 17.63 -8.36 -10.88
C THR A 51 18.48 -7.74 -11.98
N GLY A 52 19.80 -7.80 -11.87
CA GLY A 52 20.75 -7.18 -12.78
C GLY A 52 21.10 -5.73 -12.45
N ILE A 53 20.70 -5.20 -11.28
CA ILE A 53 21.14 -3.88 -10.83
C ILE A 53 22.43 -4.06 -10.01
N PRO A 54 23.59 -3.57 -10.45
CA PRO A 54 24.82 -3.71 -9.68
C PRO A 54 24.73 -2.98 -8.34
N ASP A 55 25.39 -3.53 -7.32
CA ASP A 55 25.55 -2.84 -6.05
C ASP A 55 26.61 -1.73 -6.13
N PHE A 56 27.00 -1.17 -4.99
CA PHE A 56 28.00 -0.11 -4.94
C PHE A 56 29.42 -0.60 -4.63
N ARG A 57 29.59 -1.66 -3.81
CA ARG A 57 30.85 -1.95 -3.12
C ARG A 57 31.35 -3.39 -3.26
N SER A 58 30.65 -4.24 -4.02
CA SER A 58 31.15 -5.59 -4.27
C SER A 58 32.49 -5.53 -4.99
N SER A 59 33.42 -6.39 -4.56
CA SER A 59 34.82 -6.35 -5.00
C SER A 59 34.98 -6.71 -6.48
N MET A 60 36.20 -6.53 -7.01
CA MET A 60 36.54 -6.93 -8.38
C MET A 60 36.34 -8.43 -8.67
N ASN A 61 36.38 -9.29 -7.65
CA ASN A 61 36.25 -10.75 -7.76
C ASN A 61 34.93 -11.27 -7.16
N THR A 62 33.90 -10.43 -7.13
CA THR A 62 32.58 -10.80 -6.58
C THR A 62 31.95 -12.00 -7.28
N ILE A 63 31.23 -12.83 -6.51
CA ILE A 63 30.41 -13.93 -7.04
C ILE A 63 29.12 -13.43 -7.73
N LEU A 64 28.79 -12.15 -7.58
CA LEU A 64 27.54 -11.59 -8.10
C LEU A 64 27.55 -11.54 -9.63
N PRO A 65 26.44 -11.93 -10.28
CA PRO A 65 26.35 -11.96 -11.74
C PRO A 65 26.41 -10.56 -12.38
N THR A 66 26.15 -9.50 -11.60
CA THR A 66 26.30 -8.10 -12.03
C THR A 66 27.76 -7.66 -12.12
N GLY A 67 28.70 -8.47 -11.64
CA GLY A 67 30.09 -8.10 -11.47
C GLY A 67 30.30 -7.01 -10.40
N PRO A 68 31.46 -6.34 -10.42
CA PRO A 68 31.87 -5.44 -9.34
C PRO A 68 30.93 -4.24 -9.15
N GLY A 69 30.93 -3.74 -7.92
CA GLY A 69 30.12 -2.61 -7.51
C GLY A 69 30.47 -1.32 -8.26
N VAL A 70 29.52 -0.41 -8.36
CA VAL A 70 29.68 0.84 -9.12
C VAL A 70 30.82 1.71 -8.59
N TRP A 71 31.02 1.78 -7.27
CA TRP A 71 32.11 2.55 -6.68
C TRP A 71 33.43 1.79 -6.73
N GLU A 72 33.40 0.45 -6.62
CA GLU A 72 34.59 -0.38 -6.81
C GLU A 72 35.19 -0.17 -8.20
N LEU A 73 34.36 -0.16 -9.27
CA LEU A 73 34.83 0.13 -10.63
C LEU A 73 35.33 1.56 -10.80
N ARG A 74 34.70 2.53 -10.13
CA ARG A 74 35.15 3.92 -10.17
C ARG A 74 36.53 4.09 -9.53
N ASP A 75 36.78 3.34 -8.46
CA ASP A 75 38.05 3.36 -7.72
C ASP A 75 39.14 2.53 -8.42
N HIS A 76 38.81 1.79 -9.49
CA HIS A 76 39.73 1.04 -10.35
C HIS A 76 39.67 1.53 -11.81
N PRO A 77 40.25 2.70 -12.15
CA PRO A 77 40.24 3.23 -13.50
C PRO A 77 40.78 2.23 -14.53
N GLY A 78 40.03 2.03 -15.62
CA GLY A 78 40.37 1.06 -16.68
C GLY A 78 39.78 -0.33 -16.47
N ALA A 79 39.37 -0.68 -15.25
CA ALA A 79 38.61 -1.89 -15.00
C ALA A 79 37.22 -1.82 -15.65
N LYS A 80 36.75 -2.97 -16.14
CA LYS A 80 35.41 -3.13 -16.72
C LYS A 80 34.76 -4.36 -16.14
N ARG A 81 33.42 -4.36 -16.10
CA ARG A 81 32.66 -5.58 -15.84
C ARG A 81 33.01 -6.63 -16.89
N ALA A 82 32.97 -7.89 -16.50
CA ALA A 82 33.13 -8.99 -17.44
C ALA A 82 32.06 -8.91 -18.54
N PRO A 83 32.37 -9.30 -19.80
CA PRO A 83 31.40 -9.24 -20.90
C PRO A 83 30.10 -10.03 -20.66
N ASN A 84 30.15 -11.04 -19.81
CA ASN A 84 29.01 -11.88 -19.41
C ASN A 84 28.25 -11.36 -18.18
N ALA A 85 28.63 -10.18 -17.64
CA ALA A 85 27.94 -9.59 -16.50
C ALA A 85 26.48 -9.26 -16.86
N ARG A 86 25.55 -9.75 -16.04
CA ARG A 86 24.11 -9.57 -16.24
C ARG A 86 23.69 -8.23 -15.63
N THR A 87 23.63 -7.19 -16.46
CA THR A 87 23.22 -5.86 -16.02
C THR A 87 21.97 -5.38 -16.75
N THR A 88 21.13 -4.61 -16.05
CA THR A 88 19.92 -3.98 -16.62
C THR A 88 19.71 -2.60 -16.00
N SER A 89 18.85 -1.79 -16.61
CA SER A 89 18.40 -0.53 -16.02
C SER A 89 17.37 -0.78 -14.92
N SER A 90 17.32 0.10 -13.91
CA SER A 90 16.32 0.00 -12.84
C SER A 90 14.89 -0.06 -13.38
N THR A 91 14.57 0.73 -14.42
CA THR A 91 13.25 0.74 -15.07
C THR A 91 12.83 -0.60 -15.67
N LYS A 92 13.78 -1.43 -16.13
CA LYS A 92 13.51 -2.74 -16.74
C LYS A 92 13.69 -3.90 -15.76
N ALA A 93 14.25 -3.64 -14.58
CA ALA A 93 14.43 -4.67 -13.55
C ALA A 93 13.07 -5.16 -13.05
N ILE A 94 12.95 -6.48 -12.91
CA ILE A 94 11.82 -7.15 -12.26
C ILE A 94 12.18 -7.33 -10.78
N PRO A 95 11.26 -7.07 -9.82
CA PRO A 95 11.52 -7.30 -8.41
C PRO A 95 12.09 -8.69 -8.12
N SER A 96 13.11 -8.77 -7.26
CA SER A 96 13.74 -10.04 -6.90
C SER A 96 12.84 -10.90 -6.03
N VAL A 97 13.25 -12.16 -5.82
CA VAL A 97 12.57 -13.07 -4.90
C VAL A 97 12.55 -12.49 -3.49
N THR A 98 13.62 -11.81 -3.08
CA THR A 98 13.67 -11.06 -1.82
C THR A 98 12.57 -10.01 -1.73
N HIS A 99 12.36 -9.19 -2.77
CA HIS A 99 11.29 -8.19 -2.77
C HIS A 99 9.90 -8.85 -2.62
N MET A 100 9.63 -9.90 -3.41
CA MET A 100 8.34 -10.58 -3.37
C MET A 100 8.08 -11.31 -2.04
N ALA A 101 9.12 -11.84 -1.39
CA ALA A 101 9.01 -12.39 -0.05
C ALA A 101 8.59 -11.33 0.97
N LEU A 102 9.14 -10.12 0.90
CA LEU A 102 8.75 -9.02 1.77
C LEU A 102 7.30 -8.57 1.53
N VAL A 103 6.83 -8.56 0.28
CA VAL A 103 5.42 -8.31 -0.03
C VAL A 103 4.51 -9.32 0.65
N GLU A 104 4.84 -10.61 0.58
CA GLU A 104 4.01 -11.65 1.18
C GLU A 104 4.04 -11.60 2.72
N LEU A 105 5.21 -11.36 3.32
CA LEU A 105 5.33 -11.18 4.77
C LEU A 105 4.52 -9.96 5.26
N ALA A 106 4.45 -8.89 4.46
CA ALA A 106 3.63 -7.72 4.75
C ALA A 106 2.12 -8.05 4.63
N ARG A 107 1.70 -8.78 3.58
CA ARG A 107 0.30 -9.22 3.41
C ARG A 107 -0.20 -10.07 4.59
N ARG A 108 0.69 -10.89 5.16
CA ARG A 108 0.39 -11.72 6.33
C ARG A 108 0.52 -10.99 7.67
N ASN A 109 0.80 -9.68 7.66
CA ASN A 109 1.05 -8.86 8.85
C ASN A 109 2.21 -9.34 9.74
N LEU A 110 3.15 -10.12 9.20
CA LEU A 110 4.36 -10.52 9.92
C LEU A 110 5.40 -9.38 9.86
N LEU A 111 5.53 -8.74 8.70
CA LEU A 111 6.44 -7.63 8.47
C LEU A 111 5.78 -6.30 8.83
N HIS A 112 6.34 -5.59 9.80
CA HIS A 112 5.79 -4.34 10.32
C HIS A 112 6.34 -3.10 9.61
N PHE A 113 7.57 -3.16 9.08
CA PHE A 113 8.17 -2.04 8.35
C PHE A 113 9.41 -2.43 7.56
N VAL A 114 9.64 -1.72 6.46
CA VAL A 114 10.84 -1.81 5.64
C VAL A 114 11.53 -0.46 5.59
N VAL A 115 12.81 -0.45 5.94
CA VAL A 115 13.71 0.69 5.79
C VAL A 115 14.65 0.39 4.63
N SER A 116 14.63 1.21 3.59
CA SER A 116 15.40 0.97 2.37
C SER A 116 16.39 2.09 2.09
N GLN A 117 17.62 1.69 1.74
CA GLN A 117 18.65 2.56 1.18
C GLN A 117 18.63 2.60 -0.35
N ASN A 118 17.79 1.79 -0.98
CA ASN A 118 17.77 1.61 -2.43
C ASN A 118 16.96 2.71 -3.11
N THR A 119 17.45 3.14 -4.27
CA THR A 119 16.81 4.17 -5.10
C THR A 119 16.21 3.61 -6.39
N ASP A 120 16.22 2.28 -6.55
CA ASP A 120 15.75 1.56 -7.74
C ASP A 120 14.22 1.49 -7.88
N GLY A 121 13.49 1.80 -6.81
CA GLY A 121 12.03 1.81 -6.75
C GLY A 121 11.37 0.43 -6.79
N LEU A 122 12.13 -0.66 -6.64
CA LEU A 122 11.62 -2.02 -6.76
C LEU A 122 10.68 -2.42 -5.63
N HIS A 123 10.85 -1.88 -4.42
CA HIS A 123 9.89 -2.12 -3.31
C HIS A 123 8.48 -1.67 -3.67
N LEU A 124 8.28 -0.41 -4.07
CA LEU A 124 6.95 0.07 -4.48
C LEU A 124 6.43 -0.66 -5.72
N ARG A 125 7.30 -0.92 -6.71
CA ARG A 125 6.93 -1.64 -7.94
C ARG A 125 6.61 -3.13 -7.72
N SER A 126 7.08 -3.71 -6.61
CA SER A 126 6.71 -5.07 -6.20
C SER A 126 5.29 -5.15 -5.63
N GLY A 127 4.67 -4.01 -5.31
CA GLY A 127 3.37 -3.93 -4.63
C GLY A 127 3.47 -3.85 -3.11
N LEU A 128 4.67 -3.61 -2.55
CA LEU A 128 4.82 -3.33 -1.13
C LEU A 128 4.05 -2.03 -0.79
N PRO A 129 3.16 -2.03 0.21
CA PRO A 129 2.42 -0.83 0.59
C PRO A 129 3.38 0.29 1.00
N SER A 130 3.20 1.48 0.43
CA SER A 130 4.04 2.65 0.73
C SER A 130 3.98 3.06 2.20
N THR A 131 2.90 2.74 2.90
CA THR A 131 2.73 2.97 4.34
C THR A 131 3.65 2.12 5.22
N LEU A 132 4.25 1.07 4.67
CA LEU A 132 5.17 0.17 5.37
C LEU A 132 6.62 0.38 4.94
N LEU A 133 6.93 1.45 4.19
CA LEU A 133 8.24 1.66 3.56
C LEU A 133 8.78 3.07 3.86
N ALA A 134 10.05 3.13 4.26
CA ALA A 134 10.86 4.35 4.28
C ALA A 134 11.98 4.25 3.24
N GLU A 135 11.96 5.09 2.20
CA GLU A 135 13.01 5.19 1.17
C GLU A 135 14.00 6.31 1.53
N LEU A 136 15.01 6.01 2.33
CA LEU A 136 15.89 7.01 2.95
C LEU A 136 16.73 7.79 1.92
N HIS A 137 17.16 7.15 0.83
CA HIS A 137 17.95 7.80 -0.21
C HIS A 137 17.10 8.28 -1.39
N GLY A 138 15.78 8.26 -1.23
CA GLY A 138 14.83 8.57 -2.28
C GLY A 138 14.63 7.44 -3.27
N ASN A 139 13.93 7.76 -4.36
CA ASN A 139 13.53 6.82 -5.38
C ASN A 139 13.62 7.48 -6.77
N SER A 140 14.32 6.82 -7.69
CA SER A 140 14.63 7.35 -9.03
C SER A 140 13.39 7.57 -9.89
N ASN A 141 12.27 6.97 -9.53
CA ASN A 141 10.98 7.04 -10.18
C ASN A 141 9.98 7.93 -9.43
N LEU A 142 10.37 8.53 -8.30
CA LEU A 142 9.47 9.32 -7.45
C LEU A 142 9.79 10.81 -7.55
N GLU A 143 8.74 11.61 -7.69
CA GLU A 143 8.79 13.06 -7.57
C GLU A 143 7.73 13.57 -6.59
N THR A 144 8.05 14.66 -5.89
CA THR A 144 7.22 15.18 -4.80
C THR A 144 6.94 16.66 -5.00
N CYS A 145 5.71 17.07 -4.75
CA CYS A 145 5.36 18.49 -4.69
C CYS A 145 5.75 19.07 -3.33
N LYS A 146 6.63 20.08 -3.29
CA LYS A 146 7.01 20.72 -2.02
C LYS A 146 5.90 21.57 -1.37
N LYS A 147 4.89 21.99 -2.15
CA LYS A 147 3.76 22.81 -1.65
C LYS A 147 2.68 21.97 -0.99
N CYS A 148 2.15 20.95 -1.67
CA CYS A 148 1.04 20.12 -1.18
C CYS A 148 1.46 18.69 -0.78
N ARG A 149 2.76 18.37 -0.84
CA ARG A 149 3.35 17.07 -0.44
C ARG A 149 2.90 15.85 -1.25
N THR A 150 2.05 16.03 -2.27
CA THR A 150 1.65 14.94 -3.18
C THR A 150 2.87 14.30 -3.84
N LYS A 151 2.95 12.97 -3.74
CA LYS A 151 3.99 12.13 -4.31
C LYS A 151 3.48 11.50 -5.62
N TYR A 152 4.32 11.47 -6.64
CA TYR A 152 4.03 10.87 -7.94
C TYR A 152 5.11 9.84 -8.26
N LEU A 153 4.74 8.56 -8.16
CA LEU A 153 5.55 7.50 -8.71
C LEU A 153 5.37 7.49 -10.23
N ARG A 154 6.45 7.29 -10.99
CA ARG A 154 6.46 7.30 -12.45
C ARG A 154 7.07 6.01 -12.97
N ASP A 155 6.67 5.58 -14.16
CA ASP A 155 7.33 4.45 -14.82
C ASP A 155 8.75 4.78 -15.29
N TYR A 156 9.07 6.06 -15.42
CA TYR A 156 10.38 6.51 -15.91
C TYR A 156 11.15 7.26 -14.82
N ARG A 157 12.45 7.43 -15.06
CA ARG A 157 13.32 8.20 -14.17
C ARG A 157 12.87 9.67 -14.12
N THR A 158 12.61 10.19 -12.92
CA THR A 158 12.04 11.53 -12.74
C THR A 158 13.08 12.64 -12.91
N ARG A 159 14.34 12.37 -12.60
CA ARG A 159 15.39 13.39 -12.69
C ARG A 159 15.57 13.89 -14.13
N THR A 160 15.42 15.20 -14.32
CA THR A 160 15.66 15.91 -15.60
C THR A 160 16.85 16.86 -15.55
N ALA A 161 17.41 17.11 -14.37
CA ALA A 161 18.45 18.12 -14.17
C ALA A 161 19.85 17.62 -14.54
N ASN A 162 20.67 18.54 -15.05
CA ASN A 162 22.06 18.28 -15.43
C ASN A 162 23.04 18.44 -14.26
N LYS A 163 22.69 19.22 -13.23
CA LYS A 163 23.51 19.44 -12.03
C LYS A 163 23.09 18.51 -10.91
N VAL A 164 24.04 18.08 -10.07
CA VAL A 164 23.81 17.06 -9.02
C VAL A 164 22.86 17.51 -7.90
N HIS A 165 22.84 18.79 -7.51
CA HIS A 165 21.97 19.31 -6.44
C HIS A 165 20.72 20.05 -6.96
N GLU A 166 20.44 19.93 -8.25
CA GLU A 166 19.23 20.48 -8.85
C GLU A 166 18.18 19.37 -8.95
N HIS A 167 17.12 19.50 -8.15
CA HIS A 167 16.04 18.49 -8.09
C HIS A 167 14.77 18.92 -8.79
N ALA A 168 14.67 20.19 -9.20
CA ALA A 168 13.48 20.69 -9.87
C ALA A 168 13.30 19.92 -11.19
N THR A 169 12.13 19.31 -11.33
CA THR A 169 11.75 18.66 -12.57
C THR A 169 11.04 19.66 -13.48
N THR A 170 10.91 19.34 -14.76
CA THR A 170 10.12 20.14 -15.71
C THR A 170 8.61 20.00 -15.53
N ARG A 171 8.15 19.13 -14.62
CA ARG A 171 6.74 18.76 -14.45
C ARG A 171 6.05 19.56 -13.35
N LYS A 172 4.72 19.65 -13.43
CA LYS A 172 3.85 20.38 -12.50
C LYS A 172 2.92 19.44 -11.75
N CYS A 173 2.64 19.79 -10.49
CA CYS A 173 1.71 19.08 -9.64
C CYS A 173 0.28 19.22 -10.18
N THR A 174 -0.45 18.11 -10.33
CA THR A 174 -1.84 18.13 -10.81
C THR A 174 -2.83 18.71 -9.80
N LYS A 175 -2.48 18.74 -8.50
CA LYS A 175 -3.32 19.32 -7.44
C LYS A 175 -3.17 20.84 -7.26
N CYS A 176 -1.95 21.37 -7.40
CA CYS A 176 -1.66 22.77 -7.04
C CYS A 176 -0.77 23.54 -8.04
N SER A 177 -0.45 22.92 -9.18
CA SER A 177 0.32 23.50 -10.30
C SER A 177 1.75 23.95 -9.95
N SER A 178 2.25 23.64 -8.75
CA SER A 178 3.64 23.93 -8.36
C SER A 178 4.63 22.96 -9.00
N THR A 179 5.89 23.37 -9.13
CA THR A 179 6.97 22.52 -9.65
C THR A 179 7.15 21.26 -8.80
N LEU A 180 7.32 20.11 -9.46
CA LEU A 180 7.67 18.84 -8.83
C LEU A 180 9.19 18.69 -8.72
N TYR A 181 9.64 17.99 -7.69
CA TYR A 181 11.06 17.75 -7.42
C TYR A 181 11.34 16.25 -7.34
N ASP A 182 12.43 15.76 -7.93
CA ASP A 182 12.86 14.38 -7.73
C ASP A 182 13.26 14.12 -6.26
N SER A 183 13.11 12.88 -5.82
CA SER A 183 13.32 12.50 -4.42
C SER A 183 14.73 12.01 -4.10
N ILE A 184 15.61 11.88 -5.10
CA ILE A 184 16.96 11.30 -4.93
C ILE A 184 17.77 12.14 -3.95
N ILE A 185 18.44 11.50 -3.01
CA ILE A 185 19.38 12.13 -2.09
C ILE A 185 20.81 11.91 -2.58
N ASN A 186 21.55 13.00 -2.75
CA ASN A 186 22.96 13.00 -3.13
C ASN A 186 23.86 13.21 -1.91
N PHE A 187 25.15 12.95 -2.08
CA PHE A 187 26.13 13.21 -1.03
C PHE A 187 26.12 14.69 -0.60
N GLY A 188 26.09 14.92 0.71
CA GLY A 188 26.02 16.26 1.30
C GLY A 188 24.61 16.79 1.50
N GLU A 189 23.57 16.06 1.09
CA GLU A 189 22.17 16.38 1.37
C GLU A 189 21.67 15.64 2.61
N ASN A 190 20.70 16.23 3.30
CA ASN A 190 20.02 15.59 4.42
C ASN A 190 19.09 14.49 3.92
N LEU A 191 18.99 13.39 4.66
CA LEU A 191 17.94 12.40 4.47
C LEU A 191 16.56 13.04 4.72
N PRO A 192 15.49 12.53 4.09
CA PRO A 192 14.15 13.04 4.32
C PRO A 192 13.72 12.74 5.77
N GLU A 193 13.37 13.80 6.49
CA GLU A 193 13.13 13.81 7.94
C GLU A 193 12.03 12.82 8.36
N TYR A 194 10.86 12.87 7.70
CA TYR A 194 9.73 12.00 8.00
C TYR A 194 10.09 10.51 7.89
N GLU A 195 10.70 10.10 6.78
CA GLU A 195 11.11 8.71 6.56
C GLU A 195 12.21 8.29 7.55
N LEU A 196 13.13 9.19 7.91
CA LEU A 196 14.18 8.93 8.88
C LEU A 196 13.63 8.74 10.30
N GLU A 197 12.82 9.67 10.78
CA GLU A 197 12.17 9.62 12.10
C GLU A 197 11.28 8.38 12.23
N THR A 198 10.43 8.14 11.24
CA THR A 198 9.58 6.94 11.19
C THR A 198 10.42 5.66 11.28
N SER A 199 11.58 5.62 10.61
CA SER A 199 12.47 4.47 10.68
C SER A 199 13.05 4.26 12.08
N PHE A 200 13.42 5.32 12.79
CA PHE A 200 13.85 5.23 14.18
C PHE A 200 12.71 4.82 15.12
N ASP A 201 11.50 5.35 14.95
CA ASP A 201 10.32 4.92 15.72
C ASP A 201 10.03 3.43 15.56
N HIS A 202 10.23 2.89 14.35
CA HIS A 202 10.12 1.47 14.10
C HIS A 202 11.27 0.68 14.72
N ALA A 203 12.51 1.20 14.69
CA ALA A 203 13.65 0.58 15.35
C ALA A 203 13.51 0.53 16.88
N GLU A 204 12.98 1.59 17.51
CA GLU A 204 12.75 1.64 18.96
C GLU A 204 11.77 0.56 19.45
N ARG A 205 10.81 0.18 18.60
CA ARG A 205 9.83 -0.88 18.91
C ARG A 205 10.32 -2.27 18.54
N ALA A 206 11.20 -2.38 17.54
CA ALA A 206 11.55 -3.65 16.91
C ALA A 206 12.30 -4.61 17.83
N ASP A 207 11.72 -5.77 18.10
CA ASP A 207 12.39 -6.87 18.80
C ASP A 207 13.16 -7.80 17.85
N VAL A 208 12.88 -7.71 16.53
CA VAL A 208 13.63 -8.38 15.47
C VAL A 208 13.89 -7.39 14.32
N CYS A 209 15.15 -7.28 13.90
CA CYS A 209 15.56 -6.52 12.71
C CYS A 209 16.42 -7.40 11.80
N LEU A 210 15.99 -7.59 10.56
CA LEU A 210 16.74 -8.31 9.54
C LEU A 210 17.33 -7.32 8.53
N VAL A 211 18.65 -7.22 8.48
CA VAL A 211 19.37 -6.49 7.43
C VAL A 211 19.59 -7.41 6.23
N LEU A 212 19.28 -6.95 5.02
CA LEU A 212 19.49 -7.67 3.77
C LEU A 212 20.30 -6.83 2.78
N GLY A 213 21.46 -7.36 2.38
CA GLY A 213 22.22 -6.81 1.25
C GLY A 213 22.72 -5.38 1.45
N SER A 214 23.00 -4.96 2.69
CA SER A 214 23.62 -3.67 2.99
C SER A 214 24.98 -3.86 3.64
N SER A 215 25.94 -3.03 3.22
CA SER A 215 27.26 -2.92 3.87
C SER A 215 27.22 -2.16 5.20
N LEU A 216 26.10 -1.48 5.52
CA LEU A 216 25.90 -0.71 6.77
C LEU A 216 26.99 0.35 7.02
N ARG A 217 27.43 1.05 5.98
CA ARG A 217 28.48 2.10 6.07
C ARG A 217 27.99 3.53 5.94
N VAL A 218 26.72 3.72 5.61
CA VAL A 218 26.17 5.06 5.35
C VAL A 218 25.31 5.47 6.53
N THR A 219 25.83 6.41 7.32
CA THR A 219 25.12 7.02 8.44
C THR A 219 24.36 8.26 7.96
N PRO A 220 23.21 8.61 8.57
CA PRO A 220 22.60 7.98 9.74
C PRO A 220 21.75 6.73 9.42
N ALA A 221 21.61 6.31 8.16
CA ALA A 221 20.79 5.15 7.81
C ALA A 221 21.25 3.85 8.53
N ALA A 222 22.56 3.60 8.63
CA ALA A 222 23.11 2.44 9.34
C ALA A 222 22.85 2.46 10.85
N ASN A 223 22.53 3.61 11.43
CA ASN A 223 22.26 3.74 12.87
C ASN A 223 20.89 3.15 13.25
N ILE A 224 20.02 2.90 12.26
CA ILE A 224 18.68 2.33 12.47
C ILE A 224 18.77 0.85 12.92
N PRO A 225 19.42 -0.06 12.17
CA PRO A 225 19.64 -1.42 12.66
C PRO A 225 20.59 -1.47 13.87
N GLU A 226 21.55 -0.54 13.96
CA GLU A 226 22.41 -0.39 15.16
C GLU A 226 21.57 -0.17 16.42
N ARG A 227 20.61 0.77 16.38
CA ARG A 227 19.70 1.05 17.49
C ARG A 227 18.98 -0.19 17.99
N VAL A 228 18.50 -1.04 17.09
CA VAL A 228 17.83 -2.30 17.46
C VAL A 228 18.79 -3.22 18.22
N GLY A 229 20.02 -3.36 17.72
CA GLY A 229 21.04 -4.18 18.35
C GLY A 229 21.49 -3.64 19.71
N GLU A 230 21.74 -2.34 19.84
CA GLU A 230 22.14 -1.67 21.10
C GLU A 230 21.11 -1.83 22.21
N ARG A 231 19.82 -1.80 21.85
CA ARG A 231 18.70 -2.04 22.77
C ARG A 231 18.57 -3.51 23.21
N GLY A 232 19.37 -4.40 22.63
CA GLY A 232 19.31 -5.85 22.88
C GLY A 232 18.26 -6.58 22.06
N GLY A 233 17.65 -5.94 21.05
CA GLY A 233 16.82 -6.60 20.06
C GLY A 233 17.61 -7.61 19.22
N LYS A 234 16.91 -8.52 18.54
CA LYS A 234 17.55 -9.50 17.68
C LYS A 234 17.91 -8.84 16.35
N LEU A 235 19.13 -8.34 16.24
CA LEU A 235 19.71 -7.87 14.99
C LEU A 235 20.29 -9.07 14.22
N ILE A 236 19.81 -9.28 12.99
CA ILE A 236 20.30 -10.30 12.06
C ILE A 236 20.83 -9.61 10.82
N ILE A 237 22.00 -10.03 10.34
CA ILE A 237 22.63 -9.46 9.15
C ILE A 237 22.81 -10.52 8.08
N GLY A 238 22.02 -10.44 7.02
CA GLY A 238 22.13 -11.22 5.79
C GLY A 238 22.95 -10.47 4.73
N ASN A 239 24.23 -10.79 4.59
CA ASN A 239 25.12 -10.16 3.62
C ASN A 239 26.31 -11.05 3.26
N LEU A 240 26.78 -10.99 2.02
CA LEU A 240 27.98 -11.72 1.58
C LEU A 240 29.25 -11.20 2.28
N GLN A 241 29.36 -9.88 2.44
CA GLN A 241 30.52 -9.22 3.05
C GLN A 241 30.29 -9.00 4.54
N LEU A 242 31.36 -8.94 5.32
CA LEU A 242 31.30 -8.47 6.70
C LEU A 242 30.83 -7.00 6.76
N THR A 243 30.12 -6.66 7.82
CA THR A 243 29.60 -5.30 8.04
C THR A 243 30.15 -4.73 9.35
N PRO A 244 30.19 -3.39 9.51
CA PRO A 244 30.63 -2.76 10.77
C PRO A 244 29.86 -3.23 12.01
N LEU A 245 28.60 -3.64 11.84
CA LEU A 245 27.73 -4.09 12.93
C LEU A 245 27.76 -5.61 13.16
N ALA A 246 28.66 -6.35 12.52
CA ALA A 246 28.70 -7.81 12.61
C ALA A 246 28.82 -8.34 14.05
N ASN A 247 29.58 -7.65 14.92
CA ASN A 247 29.74 -8.02 16.32
C ASN A 247 28.49 -7.72 17.18
N LEU A 248 27.66 -6.76 16.75
CA LEU A 248 26.42 -6.41 17.43
C LEU A 248 25.29 -7.37 17.06
N ALA A 249 25.35 -7.96 15.86
CA ALA A 249 24.36 -8.90 15.37
C ALA A 249 24.32 -10.18 16.21
N LYS A 250 23.10 -10.64 16.53
CA LYS A 250 22.87 -11.95 17.15
C LYS A 250 23.08 -13.10 16.17
N LEU A 251 22.96 -12.82 14.87
CA LEU A 251 23.16 -13.79 13.80
C LEU A 251 23.68 -13.09 12.55
N ASN A 252 24.83 -13.54 12.04
CA ASN A 252 25.33 -13.16 10.72
C ASN A 252 25.07 -14.32 9.76
N VAL A 253 24.40 -14.05 8.65
CA VAL A 253 24.07 -15.03 7.60
C VAL A 253 24.79 -14.61 6.33
N HIS A 254 25.70 -15.46 5.85
CA HIS A 254 26.50 -15.21 4.67
C HIS A 254 25.94 -16.00 3.50
N ALA A 255 25.02 -15.38 2.75
CA ALA A 255 24.38 -15.99 1.59
C ALA A 255 23.92 -14.91 0.61
N LEU A 256 23.58 -15.33 -0.60
CA LEU A 256 22.82 -14.49 -1.53
C LEU A 256 21.45 -14.18 -0.91
N CYS A 257 20.98 -12.93 -1.02
CA CYS A 257 19.73 -12.50 -0.39
C CYS A 257 18.53 -13.34 -0.84
N ASP A 258 18.46 -13.69 -2.13
CA ASP A 258 17.37 -14.53 -2.65
C ASP A 258 17.42 -15.96 -2.10
N ASP A 259 18.60 -16.53 -1.86
CA ASP A 259 18.71 -17.88 -1.29
C ASP A 259 18.36 -17.88 0.19
N LEU A 260 18.82 -16.87 0.95
CA LEU A 260 18.42 -16.63 2.33
C LEU A 260 16.89 -16.52 2.43
N MET A 261 16.27 -15.68 1.60
CA MET A 261 14.82 -15.45 1.67
C MET A 261 14.02 -16.66 1.19
N ARG A 262 14.46 -17.41 0.16
CA ARG A 262 13.80 -18.68 -0.20
C ARG A 262 13.82 -19.67 0.95
N GLY A 263 15.00 -19.86 1.55
CA GLY A 263 15.16 -20.75 2.68
C GLY A 263 14.31 -20.32 3.88
N LEU A 264 14.35 -19.04 4.24
CA LEU A 264 13.53 -18.48 5.32
C LEU A 264 12.02 -18.69 5.08
N MET A 265 11.54 -18.34 3.88
CA MET A 265 10.13 -18.47 3.52
C MET A 265 9.69 -19.94 3.54
N ALA A 266 10.55 -20.87 3.10
CA ALA A 266 10.30 -22.30 3.21
C ALA A 266 10.24 -22.77 4.68
N LYS A 267 11.14 -22.30 5.56
CA LYS A 267 11.07 -22.59 7.00
C LYS A 267 9.78 -22.04 7.60
N LEU A 268 9.32 -20.87 7.18
CA LEU A 268 8.06 -20.27 7.65
C LEU A 268 6.80 -20.93 7.05
N ASP A 269 6.94 -21.82 6.08
CA ASP A 269 5.84 -22.39 5.28
C ASP A 269 4.98 -21.30 4.59
N ILE A 270 5.67 -20.31 4.02
CA ILE A 270 5.04 -19.20 3.30
C ILE A 270 5.51 -19.22 1.84
N PRO A 271 4.61 -19.38 0.87
CA PRO A 271 4.98 -19.34 -0.54
C PRO A 271 5.39 -17.92 -0.96
N ILE A 272 6.36 -17.80 -1.86
CA ILE A 272 6.73 -16.49 -2.43
C ILE A 272 5.89 -16.27 -3.69
N PRO A 273 5.06 -15.20 -3.75
CA PRO A 273 4.23 -14.95 -4.91
C PRO A 273 5.07 -14.59 -6.14
N GLU A 274 4.58 -14.95 -7.32
CA GLU A 274 5.13 -14.41 -8.56
C GLU A 274 4.82 -12.91 -8.69
N TRP A 275 5.73 -12.16 -9.32
CA TRP A 275 5.48 -10.76 -9.59
C TRP A 275 4.61 -10.58 -10.83
N GLU A 276 3.59 -9.73 -10.70
CA GLU A 276 2.78 -9.21 -11.80
C GLU A 276 2.80 -7.69 -11.77
N LEU A 277 2.86 -7.08 -12.95
CA LEU A 277 2.73 -5.65 -13.11
C LEU A 277 1.26 -5.25 -12.96
N HIS A 278 0.94 -4.51 -11.90
CA HIS A 278 -0.41 -4.00 -11.66
C HIS A 278 -0.58 -2.59 -12.22
N ARG A 279 -1.60 -2.39 -13.06
CA ARG A 279 -2.01 -1.09 -13.62
C ARG A 279 -3.44 -0.79 -13.23
N ARG A 280 -3.67 0.42 -12.71
CA ARG A 280 -5.01 0.95 -12.40
C ARG A 280 -5.34 2.08 -13.36
N ILE A 281 -6.52 2.01 -13.97
CA ILE A 281 -6.91 2.90 -15.06
C ILE A 281 -8.33 3.34 -14.83
N ARG A 282 -8.59 4.63 -14.97
CA ARG A 282 -9.95 5.19 -14.96
C ARG A 282 -10.26 5.78 -16.32
N ILE A 283 -11.42 5.41 -16.84
CA ILE A 283 -11.99 5.93 -18.07
C ILE A 283 -13.39 6.46 -17.78
N THR A 284 -13.65 7.70 -18.20
CA THR A 284 -14.93 8.37 -17.99
C THR A 284 -15.38 8.99 -19.30
N ILE A 285 -16.65 8.82 -19.64
CA ILE A 285 -17.29 9.54 -20.71
C ILE A 285 -18.32 10.46 -20.07
N LYS A 286 -18.23 11.76 -20.36
CA LYS A 286 -19.20 12.76 -19.94
C LYS A 286 -19.43 13.74 -21.10
N ASP A 287 -20.67 13.87 -21.53
CA ASP A 287 -21.08 14.80 -22.59
C ASP A 287 -20.23 14.64 -23.87
N GLN A 288 -20.06 13.38 -24.30
CA GLN A 288 -19.21 12.93 -25.41
C GLN A 288 -17.71 13.26 -25.27
N THR A 289 -17.27 13.71 -24.09
CA THR A 289 -15.87 13.91 -23.76
C THR A 289 -15.36 12.68 -23.03
N LEU A 290 -14.40 12.00 -23.65
CA LEU A 290 -13.65 10.91 -23.05
C LEU A 290 -12.53 11.50 -22.20
N SER A 291 -12.44 11.09 -20.95
CA SER A 291 -11.29 11.29 -20.07
C SER A 291 -10.72 9.93 -19.71
N ILE A 292 -9.41 9.75 -19.87
CA ILE A 292 -8.70 8.54 -19.47
C ILE A 292 -7.43 8.89 -18.72
N MET A 293 -7.18 8.18 -17.63
CA MET A 293 -5.99 8.36 -16.82
C MET A 293 -5.52 7.04 -16.22
N GLY A 294 -4.20 6.87 -16.15
CA GLY A 294 -3.59 5.95 -15.21
C GLY A 294 -3.70 6.49 -13.80
N LEU A 295 -3.82 5.60 -12.82
CA LEU A 295 -3.90 5.95 -11.41
C LEU A 295 -2.80 5.24 -10.63
N ASP A 296 -2.34 5.90 -9.58
CA ASP A 296 -1.54 5.25 -8.55
C ASP A 296 -2.34 4.11 -7.91
N LEU A 297 -1.64 3.03 -7.54
CA LEU A 297 -2.29 1.83 -7.00
C LEU A 297 -2.90 2.08 -5.63
N ASN A 298 -2.31 2.99 -4.85
CA ASN A 298 -2.70 3.26 -3.47
C ASN A 298 -3.41 4.60 -3.29
N GLN A 299 -3.37 5.48 -4.30
CA GLN A 299 -3.94 6.83 -4.24
C GLN A 299 -4.70 7.17 -5.51
N ASP A 300 -5.71 8.03 -5.42
CA ASP A 300 -6.43 8.54 -6.59
C ASP A 300 -5.68 9.73 -7.23
N ILE A 301 -4.43 9.47 -7.63
CA ILE A 301 -3.54 10.45 -8.26
C ILE A 301 -3.19 9.97 -9.66
N ALA A 302 -3.23 10.89 -10.62
CA ALA A 302 -2.84 10.62 -12.00
C ALA A 302 -1.41 10.07 -12.09
N TYR A 303 -1.28 8.87 -12.65
CA TYR A 303 -0.05 8.17 -12.92
C TYR A 303 0.18 8.09 -14.42
N THR A 304 1.43 8.34 -14.87
CA THR A 304 1.76 8.31 -16.30
C THR A 304 2.06 6.89 -16.76
N LEU A 305 1.08 6.27 -17.42
CA LEU A 305 1.08 4.90 -17.91
C LEU A 305 1.17 4.79 -19.43
N PHE A 306 0.60 5.75 -20.16
CA PHE A 306 0.39 5.64 -21.60
C PHE A 306 1.43 6.43 -22.38
N SER A 307 1.93 5.84 -23.46
CA SER A 307 2.72 6.54 -24.48
C SER A 307 1.79 7.16 -25.51
N THR A 308 0.82 6.38 -26.00
CA THR A 308 -0.26 6.82 -26.87
C THR A 308 -1.55 6.07 -26.54
N ILE A 309 -2.69 6.64 -26.90
CA ILE A 309 -3.97 5.91 -26.94
C ILE A 309 -4.58 6.02 -28.33
N LYS A 310 -5.32 5.00 -28.76
CA LYS A 310 -6.17 5.07 -29.96
C LYS A 310 -7.62 4.89 -29.57
N ILE A 311 -8.47 5.80 -30.04
CA ILE A 311 -9.90 5.83 -29.72
C ILE A 311 -10.68 5.54 -30.99
N SER A 312 -11.64 4.62 -30.94
CA SER A 312 -12.63 4.42 -32.00
C SER A 312 -14.03 4.24 -31.42
N VAL A 313 -15.08 4.57 -32.17
CA VAL A 313 -16.48 4.36 -31.76
C VAL A 313 -17.18 3.49 -32.78
N ARG A 314 -17.85 2.44 -32.30
CA ARG A 314 -18.55 1.47 -33.15
C ARG A 314 -19.97 1.21 -32.65
N GLU A 315 -20.87 0.97 -33.60
CA GLU A 315 -22.20 0.42 -33.37
C GLU A 315 -22.24 -0.99 -34.01
N GLY A 316 -22.21 -2.04 -33.19
CA GLY A 316 -21.98 -3.39 -33.69
C GLY A 316 -20.60 -3.52 -34.38
N THR A 317 -20.58 -3.90 -35.65
CA THR A 317 -19.37 -3.99 -36.48
C THR A 317 -19.09 -2.71 -37.27
N GLU A 318 -20.02 -1.76 -37.30
CA GLU A 318 -19.90 -0.54 -38.10
C GLU A 318 -19.15 0.56 -37.33
N SER A 319 -18.16 1.17 -37.98
CA SER A 319 -17.44 2.32 -37.42
C SER A 319 -18.28 3.60 -37.57
N LYS A 320 -18.54 4.28 -36.45
CA LYS A 320 -19.23 5.59 -36.44
C LYS A 320 -18.28 6.75 -36.14
N TYR A 321 -17.06 6.44 -35.71
CA TYR A 321 -15.95 7.37 -35.52
C TYR A 321 -14.63 6.70 -35.90
N ASP A 322 -13.92 7.29 -36.86
CA ASP A 322 -12.61 6.80 -37.31
C ASP A 322 -11.57 6.92 -36.21
N SER A 323 -10.65 5.95 -36.18
CA SER A 323 -9.66 5.86 -35.12
C SER A 323 -8.83 7.14 -35.01
N LYS A 324 -8.73 7.71 -33.81
CA LYS A 324 -7.83 8.83 -33.52
C LYS A 324 -6.74 8.38 -32.56
N GLU A 325 -5.48 8.53 -32.98
CA GLU A 325 -4.33 8.37 -32.09
C GLU A 325 -4.03 9.70 -31.38
N ILE A 326 -3.84 9.62 -30.06
CA ILE A 326 -3.53 10.77 -29.19
C ILE A 326 -2.25 10.47 -28.43
N LYS A 327 -1.35 11.45 -28.45
CA LYS A 327 -0.14 11.50 -27.61
C LYS A 327 -0.33 12.61 -26.58
N GLY A 328 0.00 12.36 -25.33
CA GLY A 328 -0.20 13.34 -24.27
C GLY A 328 0.19 12.83 -22.90
N VAL A 329 0.08 13.70 -21.91
CA VAL A 329 0.29 13.40 -20.49
C VAL A 329 -1.07 13.25 -19.83
N GLU A 330 -1.25 12.25 -18.97
CA GLU A 330 -2.52 12.02 -18.28
C GLU A 330 -2.92 13.14 -17.31
N PRO A 331 -4.23 13.40 -17.12
CA PRO A 331 -5.36 12.76 -17.82
C PRO A 331 -5.44 13.19 -19.30
N ILE A 332 -5.76 12.24 -20.18
CA ILE A 332 -6.00 12.52 -21.59
C ILE A 332 -7.49 12.79 -21.78
N GLU A 333 -7.83 14.00 -22.21
CA GLU A 333 -9.20 14.40 -22.54
C GLU A 333 -9.39 14.56 -24.04
N HIS A 334 -10.46 13.98 -24.58
CA HIS A 334 -10.79 14.03 -26.00
C HIS A 334 -12.30 14.11 -26.24
N LYS A 335 -12.72 15.15 -26.97
CA LYS A 335 -14.11 15.29 -27.39
C LYS A 335 -14.36 14.44 -28.64
N ILE A 336 -15.14 13.38 -28.46
CA ILE A 336 -15.52 12.49 -29.56
C ILE A 336 -16.61 13.19 -30.39
N LYS A 337 -16.41 13.26 -31.71
CA LYS A 337 -17.36 13.88 -32.65
C LYS A 337 -18.11 12.79 -33.39
N VAL A 338 -19.27 12.39 -32.89
CA VAL A 338 -20.17 11.42 -33.57
C VAL A 338 -21.50 12.10 -33.89
N ASN A 339 -22.00 11.90 -35.10
CA ASN A 339 -23.34 12.36 -35.49
C ASN A 339 -24.38 11.36 -34.98
N ASN A 340 -25.46 11.84 -34.37
CA ASN A 340 -26.57 11.02 -33.82
C ASN A 340 -26.10 9.92 -32.84
N PRO A 341 -25.47 10.29 -31.71
CA PRO A 341 -25.06 9.33 -30.69
C PRO A 341 -26.27 8.55 -30.17
N ASN A 342 -26.07 7.25 -29.90
CA ASN A 342 -27.11 6.40 -29.34
C ASN A 342 -26.51 5.36 -28.37
N ASP A 343 -27.35 4.75 -27.54
CA ASP A 343 -26.93 3.86 -26.44
C ASP A 343 -26.37 2.51 -26.91
N LYS A 344 -26.45 2.19 -28.21
CA LYS A 344 -25.87 0.97 -28.81
C LYS A 344 -24.40 1.16 -29.19
N MET A 345 -23.92 2.40 -29.22
CA MET A 345 -22.53 2.72 -29.54
C MET A 345 -21.60 2.39 -28.38
N ASN A 346 -20.40 1.88 -28.69
CA ASN A 346 -19.34 1.61 -27.73
C ASN A 346 -18.06 2.33 -28.14
N VAL A 347 -17.35 2.88 -27.16
CA VAL A 347 -16.00 3.42 -27.33
C VAL A 347 -14.98 2.32 -27.03
N TYR A 348 -14.03 2.16 -27.94
CA TYR A 348 -12.89 1.27 -27.80
C TYR A 348 -11.64 2.12 -27.67
N VAL A 349 -10.94 1.95 -26.54
CA VAL A 349 -9.70 2.67 -26.25
C VAL A 349 -8.56 1.66 -26.20
N GLU A 350 -7.74 1.63 -27.24
CA GLU A 350 -6.50 0.86 -27.30
C GLU A 350 -5.38 1.63 -26.58
N LEU A 351 -4.78 0.99 -25.59
CA LEU A 351 -3.77 1.54 -24.72
C LEU A 351 -2.39 1.09 -25.20
N ASN A 352 -1.51 2.05 -25.46
CA ASN A 352 -0.09 1.81 -25.69
C ASN A 352 0.67 2.31 -24.46
N TRP A 353 1.49 1.43 -23.90
CA TRP A 353 2.14 1.66 -22.61
C TRP A 353 3.43 2.47 -22.75
N GLN A 354 3.81 3.22 -21.73
CA GLN A 354 5.18 3.71 -21.57
C GLN A 354 6.14 2.52 -21.48
N GLY A 355 5.76 1.52 -20.67
CA GLY A 355 6.19 0.13 -20.67
C GLY A 355 7.68 -0.18 -20.57
N HIS A 356 8.04 -1.17 -19.75
CA HIS A 356 9.43 -1.64 -19.64
C HIS A 356 9.61 -3.15 -19.84
N TYR A 357 8.51 -3.86 -20.06
CA TYR A 357 8.45 -5.32 -19.99
C TYR A 357 7.81 -5.94 -21.24
N ASN A 358 7.75 -5.17 -22.33
CA ASN A 358 7.10 -5.52 -23.59
C ASN A 358 5.60 -5.80 -23.41
N GLU A 359 4.94 -4.97 -22.62
CA GLU A 359 3.50 -5.03 -22.42
C GLU A 359 2.75 -4.97 -23.76
N PRO A 360 1.87 -5.95 -24.08
CA PRO A 360 1.06 -5.89 -25.29
C PRO A 360 -0.03 -4.83 -25.15
N THR A 361 -0.55 -4.33 -26.27
CA THR A 361 -1.67 -3.39 -26.26
C THR A 361 -2.89 -4.00 -25.57
N TYR A 362 -3.69 -3.16 -24.91
CA TYR A 362 -4.93 -3.56 -24.27
C TYR A 362 -6.07 -2.66 -24.74
N THR A 363 -7.23 -3.24 -25.06
CA THR A 363 -8.39 -2.47 -25.51
C THR A 363 -9.47 -2.46 -24.45
N ILE A 364 -9.76 -1.29 -23.88
CA ILE A 364 -10.90 -1.09 -22.99
C ILE A 364 -12.13 -0.79 -23.84
N ARG A 365 -13.22 -1.52 -23.59
CA ARG A 365 -14.55 -1.23 -24.12
C ARG A 365 -15.40 -0.56 -23.04
N ILE A 366 -16.05 0.55 -23.40
CA ILE A 366 -17.01 1.26 -22.54
C ILE A 366 -18.22 1.74 -23.40
N PRO A 367 -19.46 1.72 -22.89
CA PRO A 367 -20.60 2.28 -23.61
C PRO A 367 -20.39 3.76 -23.94
N PHE A 368 -20.85 4.22 -25.12
CA PHE A 368 -20.79 5.63 -25.50
C PHE A 368 -21.95 6.42 -24.88
N THR A 369 -22.03 6.36 -23.55
CA THR A 369 -22.99 7.08 -22.71
C THR A 369 -22.24 7.71 -21.55
N ASN A 370 -22.90 8.59 -20.79
CA ASN A 370 -22.32 9.12 -19.57
C ASN A 370 -22.05 7.97 -18.58
N SER A 371 -20.78 7.65 -18.39
CA SER A 371 -20.34 6.45 -17.69
C SER A 371 -18.91 6.61 -17.17
N SER A 372 -18.57 5.85 -16.14
CA SER A 372 -17.19 5.73 -15.65
C SER A 372 -16.89 4.27 -15.42
N LYS A 373 -15.69 3.83 -15.81
CA LYS A 373 -15.17 2.48 -15.56
C LYS A 373 -13.77 2.61 -14.99
N GLU A 374 -13.53 1.90 -13.91
CA GLU A 374 -12.18 1.66 -13.40
C GLU A 374 -11.75 0.24 -13.75
N VAL A 375 -10.51 0.07 -14.17
CA VAL A 375 -9.95 -1.19 -14.67
C VAL A 375 -8.64 -1.47 -13.95
N HIS A 376 -8.52 -2.67 -13.41
CA HIS A 376 -7.27 -3.19 -12.88
C HIS A 376 -6.74 -4.27 -13.80
N LEU A 377 -5.53 -4.07 -14.28
CA LEU A 377 -4.86 -5.00 -15.17
C LEU A 377 -3.60 -5.53 -14.49
N PHE A 378 -3.41 -6.83 -14.59
CA PHE A 378 -2.23 -7.54 -14.11
C PHE A 378 -1.51 -8.16 -15.31
N TYR A 379 -0.25 -7.82 -15.49
CA TYR A 379 0.58 -8.36 -16.56
C TYR A 379 1.70 -9.22 -15.99
N ASN A 380 1.78 -10.46 -16.45
CA ASN A 380 2.88 -11.36 -16.13
C ASN A 380 3.90 -11.37 -17.28
N PRO A 381 5.14 -10.86 -17.08
CA PRO A 381 6.15 -10.80 -18.14
C PRO A 381 6.59 -12.17 -18.69
N LYS A 382 6.38 -13.25 -17.93
CA LYS A 382 6.72 -14.62 -18.36
C LYS A 382 5.71 -15.14 -19.37
N THR A 383 4.42 -14.97 -19.08
CA THR A 383 3.33 -15.44 -19.97
C THR A 383 2.98 -14.44 -21.06
N ARG A 384 3.35 -13.17 -20.86
CA ARG A 384 3.03 -12.02 -21.73
C ARG A 384 1.52 -11.78 -21.88
N GLY A 385 0.73 -12.23 -20.91
CA GLY A 385 -0.72 -12.06 -20.88
C GLY A 385 -1.15 -10.96 -19.92
N TRP A 386 -2.24 -10.26 -20.28
CA TRP A 386 -3.00 -9.42 -19.35
C TRP A 386 -4.12 -10.22 -18.72
N ARG A 387 -4.35 -10.00 -17.43
CA ARG A 387 -5.54 -10.39 -16.69
C ARG A 387 -6.26 -9.12 -16.21
N GLU A 388 -7.52 -8.95 -16.59
CA GLU A 388 -8.38 -7.93 -15.97
C GLU A 388 -8.99 -8.52 -14.70
N GLU A 389 -8.87 -7.81 -13.59
CA GLU A 389 -9.51 -8.17 -12.34
C GLU A 389 -10.54 -7.10 -11.98
N ARG A 390 -11.73 -7.55 -11.59
CA ARG A 390 -12.70 -6.67 -10.94
C ARG A 390 -12.31 -6.54 -9.48
N ILE A 391 -11.47 -5.56 -9.19
CA ILE A 391 -11.24 -5.14 -7.80
C ILE A 391 -12.46 -4.33 -7.39
N LEU A 392 -13.37 -4.97 -6.63
CA LEU A 392 -14.48 -4.28 -5.99
C LEU A 392 -13.88 -3.43 -4.87
N PHE A 393 -13.65 -2.14 -5.17
CA PHE A 393 -13.49 -1.17 -4.10
C PHE A 393 -14.84 -1.01 -3.40
N MET A 394 -14.80 -1.04 -2.07
CA MET A 394 -15.94 -0.68 -1.22
C MET A 394 -16.57 0.63 -1.73
N GLY A 395 -17.87 0.59 -2.03
CA GLY A 395 -18.65 1.76 -2.49
C GLY A 395 -18.67 2.03 -4.00
N SER A 396 -18.50 1.03 -4.88
CA SER A 396 -18.64 1.22 -6.33
C SER A 396 -20.06 0.92 -6.83
N ASN A 397 -20.74 1.95 -7.37
CA ASN A 397 -22.09 1.90 -7.95
C ASN A 397 -22.17 1.03 -9.23
N VAL A 398 -22.14 -0.29 -9.09
CA VAL A 398 -22.60 -1.18 -10.16
C VAL A 398 -23.53 -2.22 -9.54
N SER A 399 -24.83 -2.03 -9.74
CA SER A 399 -25.85 -3.02 -9.45
C SER A 399 -25.57 -4.31 -10.24
N GLN A 400 -25.10 -5.36 -9.56
CA GLN A 400 -24.94 -6.71 -10.09
C GLN A 400 -25.42 -7.75 -9.05
N PRO A 401 -25.88 -8.93 -9.51
CA PRO A 401 -26.58 -9.93 -8.67
C PRO A 401 -25.70 -10.46 -7.53
N PRO A 402 -26.30 -11.06 -6.47
CA PRO A 402 -25.57 -11.39 -5.25
C PRO A 402 -24.38 -12.30 -5.54
N ILE A 403 -23.18 -11.79 -5.27
CA ILE A 403 -21.92 -12.49 -5.46
C ILE A 403 -21.70 -13.40 -4.23
N GLU A 404 -21.38 -14.67 -4.47
CA GLU A 404 -21.00 -15.61 -3.41
C GLU A 404 -19.68 -15.22 -2.75
N LEU A 405 -19.53 -15.44 -1.44
CA LEU A 405 -18.27 -15.20 -0.74
C LEU A 405 -17.16 -16.01 -1.39
N SER A 406 -16.07 -15.35 -1.78
CA SER A 406 -14.87 -16.04 -2.27
C SER A 406 -14.13 -16.72 -1.11
N ALA A 407 -13.28 -17.71 -1.42
CA ALA A 407 -12.43 -18.34 -0.41
C ALA A 407 -11.54 -17.32 0.34
N GLU A 408 -11.12 -16.25 -0.35
CA GLU A 408 -10.36 -15.13 0.24
C GLU A 408 -11.22 -14.30 1.20
N ASP A 409 -12.51 -14.09 0.89
CA ASP A 409 -13.42 -13.39 1.80
C ASP A 409 -13.69 -14.21 3.06
N ILE A 410 -13.84 -15.53 2.93
CA ILE A 410 -14.06 -16.44 4.07
C ILE A 410 -12.84 -16.45 4.99
N GLU A 411 -11.63 -16.56 4.42
CA GLU A 411 -10.37 -16.49 5.16
C GLU A 411 -10.20 -15.13 5.87
N PHE A 412 -10.54 -14.04 5.18
CA PHE A 412 -10.47 -12.70 5.75
C PHE A 412 -11.43 -12.51 6.92
N ILE A 413 -12.71 -12.91 6.76
CA ILE A 413 -13.72 -12.79 7.81
C ILE A 413 -13.37 -13.71 8.99
N SER A 414 -12.98 -14.96 8.71
CA SER A 414 -12.50 -15.93 9.70
C SER A 414 -11.37 -15.34 10.56
N THR A 415 -10.34 -14.80 9.91
CA THR A 415 -9.18 -14.18 10.55
C THR A 415 -9.56 -12.94 11.35
N LYS A 416 -10.43 -12.07 10.81
CA LYS A 416 -10.76 -10.79 11.44
C LYS A 416 -11.76 -10.91 12.56
N ALA A 417 -12.75 -11.80 12.44
CA ALA A 417 -13.80 -12.04 13.43
C ALA A 417 -13.46 -13.17 14.43
N ASN A 418 -12.31 -13.84 14.27
CA ASN A 418 -11.85 -14.96 15.09
C ASN A 418 -12.90 -16.09 15.22
N ILE A 419 -13.45 -16.48 14.08
CA ILE A 419 -14.44 -17.56 13.93
C ILE A 419 -13.96 -18.52 12.86
N ASP A 420 -14.26 -19.82 13.00
CA ASP A 420 -13.87 -20.79 11.97
C ASP A 420 -14.64 -20.59 10.65
N HIS A 421 -14.09 -21.12 9.57
CA HIS A 421 -14.63 -21.01 8.21
C HIS A 421 -16.04 -21.60 8.10
N GLU A 422 -16.34 -22.64 8.89
CA GLU A 422 -17.63 -23.32 8.89
C GLU A 422 -18.72 -22.40 9.47
N ASN A 423 -18.41 -21.67 10.55
CA ASN A 423 -19.28 -20.66 11.14
C ASN A 423 -19.43 -19.41 10.27
N VAL A 424 -18.38 -18.98 9.55
CA VAL A 424 -18.48 -17.92 8.53
C VAL A 424 -19.48 -18.32 7.44
N GLN A 425 -19.40 -19.56 6.96
CA GLN A 425 -20.33 -20.08 5.96
C GLN A 425 -21.76 -20.15 6.50
N VAL A 426 -21.95 -20.58 7.76
CA VAL A 426 -23.27 -20.58 8.41
C VAL A 426 -23.84 -19.17 8.54
N TRP A 427 -23.02 -18.17 8.87
CA TRP A 427 -23.45 -16.77 8.92
C TRP A 427 -23.87 -16.27 7.54
N TYR A 428 -23.11 -16.62 6.51
CA TYR A 428 -23.41 -16.27 5.14
C TYR A 428 -24.73 -16.90 4.65
N GLU A 429 -24.94 -18.19 4.89
CA GLU A 429 -26.18 -18.88 4.51
C GLU A 429 -27.40 -18.34 5.27
N LYS A 430 -27.24 -18.01 6.56
CA LYS A 430 -28.31 -17.34 7.35
C LYS A 430 -28.65 -15.96 6.79
N LEU A 431 -27.66 -15.18 6.37
CA LEU A 431 -27.85 -13.86 5.77
C LEU A 431 -28.49 -13.97 4.37
N LYS A 432 -28.08 -14.97 3.57
CA LYS A 432 -28.65 -15.28 2.25
C LYS A 432 -30.11 -15.72 2.36
N ALA A 433 -30.45 -16.54 3.36
CA ALA A 433 -31.81 -16.96 3.65
C ALA A 433 -32.70 -15.81 4.15
N ALA A 434 -32.14 -14.88 4.93
CA ALA A 434 -32.85 -13.68 5.38
C ALA A 434 -33.05 -12.66 4.25
N CYS A 435 -32.15 -12.60 3.27
CA CYS A 435 -32.15 -11.61 2.19
C CYS A 435 -31.95 -12.26 0.79
N PRO A 436 -32.99 -12.79 0.14
CA PRO A 436 -32.82 -13.53 -1.13
C PRO A 436 -32.41 -12.68 -2.34
N ASN A 437 -32.57 -11.36 -2.27
CA ASN A 437 -32.39 -10.42 -3.38
C ASN A 437 -31.01 -9.69 -3.37
N GLY A 438 -30.10 -10.07 -2.48
CA GLY A 438 -28.76 -9.47 -2.39
C GLY A 438 -28.69 -8.11 -1.70
N LYS A 439 -29.83 -7.56 -1.25
CA LYS A 439 -29.93 -6.22 -0.66
C LYS A 439 -30.37 -6.32 0.79
N ILE A 440 -29.57 -5.79 1.72
CA ILE A 440 -29.89 -5.83 3.15
C ILE A 440 -30.62 -4.54 3.52
N SER A 441 -31.87 -4.64 3.97
CA SER A 441 -32.57 -3.52 4.60
C SER A 441 -32.19 -3.37 6.08
N LYS A 442 -32.52 -2.23 6.68
CA LYS A 442 -32.38 -2.00 8.12
C LYS A 442 -33.09 -3.08 8.96
N THR A 443 -34.24 -3.57 8.51
CA THR A 443 -34.99 -4.63 9.21
C THR A 443 -34.27 -5.97 9.15
N ASP A 444 -33.63 -6.26 8.01
CA ASP A 444 -32.88 -7.50 7.82
C ASP A 444 -31.58 -7.51 8.62
N THR A 445 -30.96 -6.34 8.76
CA THR A 445 -29.79 -6.15 9.63
C THR A 445 -30.12 -6.49 11.10
N VAL A 446 -31.27 -6.03 11.60
CA VAL A 446 -31.75 -6.36 12.96
C VAL A 446 -31.96 -7.87 13.11
N ASN A 447 -32.60 -8.50 12.11
CA ASN A 447 -32.89 -9.93 12.15
C ASN A 447 -31.64 -10.80 12.11
N PHE A 448 -30.65 -10.43 11.29
CA PHE A 448 -29.35 -11.12 11.25
C PHE A 448 -28.62 -11.01 12.59
N ILE A 449 -28.51 -9.79 13.15
CA ILE A 449 -27.84 -9.58 14.43
C ILE A 449 -28.53 -10.34 15.56
N ARG A 450 -29.87 -10.37 15.56
CA ARG A 450 -30.66 -11.18 16.51
C ARG A 450 -30.37 -12.69 16.38
N SER A 451 -30.05 -13.17 15.19
CA SER A 451 -29.77 -14.59 14.92
C SER A 451 -28.39 -15.06 15.38
N ILE A 452 -27.47 -14.14 15.66
CA ILE A 452 -26.08 -14.42 16.05
C ILE A 452 -25.69 -13.86 17.43
N ASN A 453 -26.56 -13.09 18.08
CA ASN A 453 -26.30 -12.41 19.35
C ASN A 453 -27.46 -12.62 20.35
N SER A 454 -27.11 -12.94 21.60
CA SER A 454 -28.05 -13.21 22.70
C SER A 454 -28.37 -11.97 23.57
N GLY A 455 -27.96 -10.77 23.14
CA GLY A 455 -28.10 -9.52 23.90
C GLY A 455 -29.53 -8.98 24.03
N LYS A 456 -29.71 -7.89 24.78
CA LYS A 456 -31.02 -7.22 24.96
C LYS A 456 -31.50 -6.61 23.63
N GLU A 457 -32.79 -6.75 23.32
CA GLU A 457 -33.42 -6.32 22.05
C GLU A 457 -33.15 -4.84 21.70
N GLU A 458 -33.12 -3.96 22.70
CA GLU A 458 -32.83 -2.53 22.53
C GLU A 458 -31.39 -2.26 22.07
N GLN A 459 -30.42 -3.09 22.49
CA GLN A 459 -29.03 -3.02 22.05
C GLN A 459 -28.87 -3.58 20.63
N ILE A 460 -29.60 -4.65 20.30
CA ILE A 460 -29.62 -5.26 18.97
C ILE A 460 -30.19 -4.27 17.94
N GLN A 461 -31.30 -3.61 18.26
CA GLN A 461 -31.89 -2.59 17.40
C GLN A 461 -30.95 -1.41 17.17
N LYS A 462 -30.33 -0.87 18.23
CA LYS A 462 -29.37 0.22 18.12
C LYS A 462 -28.15 -0.16 17.27
N MET A 463 -27.58 -1.34 17.52
CA MET A 463 -26.42 -1.85 16.78
C MET A 463 -26.73 -2.06 15.29
N ALA A 464 -27.93 -2.53 14.97
CA ALA A 464 -28.37 -2.68 13.59
C ALA A 464 -28.48 -1.34 12.85
N VAL A 465 -28.98 -0.30 13.53
CA VAL A 465 -29.06 1.05 12.95
C VAL A 465 -27.67 1.62 12.70
N ASP A 466 -26.75 1.45 13.66
CA ASP A 466 -25.40 2.02 13.60
C ASP A 466 -24.54 1.34 12.53
N ILE A 467 -24.62 0.01 12.43
CA ILE A 467 -23.95 -0.78 11.37
C ILE A 467 -24.51 -0.40 10.01
N HIS A 468 -25.84 -0.43 9.83
CA HIS A 468 -26.44 -0.14 8.54
C HIS A 468 -26.09 1.27 8.02
N LYS A 469 -26.07 2.29 8.89
CA LYS A 469 -25.66 3.65 8.52
C LYS A 469 -24.15 3.81 8.30
N ALA A 470 -23.31 3.03 9.00
CA ALA A 470 -21.87 3.09 8.84
C ALA A 470 -21.40 2.47 7.51
N PHE A 471 -22.19 1.54 6.96
CA PHE A 471 -21.83 0.82 5.73
C PHE A 471 -22.62 1.29 4.49
N ASP A 472 -23.76 1.97 4.66
CA ASP A 472 -24.48 2.71 3.60
C ASP A 472 -23.73 4.00 3.21
N THR A 473 -22.54 3.81 2.61
CA THR A 473 -21.55 4.88 2.38
C THR A 473 -22.00 5.86 1.28
N ASN A 474 -22.91 5.43 0.40
CA ASN A 474 -23.49 6.24 -0.66
C ASN A 474 -24.89 6.79 -0.30
N ASN A 475 -25.41 6.48 0.91
CA ASN A 475 -26.68 6.94 1.47
C ASN A 475 -27.87 6.64 0.55
N ASP A 476 -27.85 5.46 -0.08
CA ASP A 476 -28.93 4.97 -0.94
C ASP A 476 -29.93 4.06 -0.21
N GLY A 477 -29.66 3.77 1.08
CA GLY A 477 -30.49 2.95 1.95
C GLY A 477 -30.32 1.44 1.78
N ILE A 478 -29.29 1.00 1.04
CA ILE A 478 -29.06 -0.40 0.68
C ILE A 478 -27.60 -0.77 0.97
N VAL A 479 -27.37 -1.82 1.76
CA VAL A 479 -26.01 -2.37 2.02
C VAL A 479 -25.89 -3.74 1.36
N ASP A 480 -24.79 -3.98 0.62
CA ASP A 480 -24.51 -5.28 0.00
C ASP A 480 -24.17 -6.35 1.07
N GLN A 481 -24.52 -7.61 0.79
CA GLN A 481 -24.35 -8.72 1.73
C GLN A 481 -22.90 -8.99 2.12
N ARG A 482 -21.99 -8.86 1.16
CA ARG A 482 -20.56 -9.02 1.37
C ARG A 482 -19.99 -7.83 2.14
N GLU A 483 -20.42 -6.61 1.79
CA GLU A 483 -19.99 -5.38 2.48
C GLU A 483 -20.41 -5.36 3.95
N PHE A 484 -21.61 -5.84 4.25
CA PHE A 484 -22.11 -5.97 5.60
C PHE A 484 -21.29 -6.95 6.44
N LEU A 485 -20.95 -8.13 5.91
CA LEU A 485 -20.15 -9.16 6.62
C LEU A 485 -18.71 -8.72 6.88
N ILE A 486 -18.08 -8.05 5.90
CA ILE A 486 -16.73 -7.50 6.03
C ILE A 486 -16.71 -6.36 7.05
N GLY A 487 -17.69 -5.45 6.98
CA GLY A 487 -17.86 -4.35 7.92
C GLY A 487 -18.13 -4.83 9.35
N PHE A 488 -18.96 -5.86 9.47
CA PHE A 488 -19.24 -6.53 10.74
C PHE A 488 -17.97 -7.17 11.32
N ALA A 489 -17.20 -7.93 10.53
CA ALA A 489 -15.95 -8.58 10.97
C ALA A 489 -14.88 -7.58 11.44
N LEU A 490 -14.78 -6.42 10.78
CA LEU A 490 -13.83 -5.36 11.14
C LEU A 490 -14.20 -4.59 12.41
N THR A 491 -15.47 -4.60 12.80
CA THR A 491 -15.97 -3.87 13.98
C THR A 491 -16.18 -4.76 15.20
N SER A 492 -16.20 -6.09 15.00
CA SER A 492 -16.39 -7.07 16.07
C SER A 492 -15.10 -7.39 16.84
N THR A 493 -13.92 -7.32 16.22
CA THR A 493 -12.61 -7.58 16.88
C THR A 493 -11.48 -6.74 16.28
N GLY A 494 -10.57 -6.23 17.14
CA GLY A 494 -9.45 -5.37 16.75
C GLY A 494 -9.02 -4.40 17.86
N SER A 495 -7.78 -3.92 17.81
CA SER A 495 -7.27 -2.93 18.76
C SER A 495 -8.03 -1.59 18.61
N VAL A 496 -8.10 -0.80 19.69
CA VAL A 496 -8.72 0.55 19.68
C VAL A 496 -8.16 1.39 18.53
N ARG A 497 -6.85 1.29 18.26
CA ARG A 497 -6.17 2.03 17.20
C ARG A 497 -6.59 1.62 15.79
N GLU A 498 -6.85 0.34 15.55
CA GLU A 498 -7.33 -0.14 14.25
C GLU A 498 -8.77 0.29 13.98
N LYS A 499 -9.61 0.28 15.03
CA LYS A 499 -10.97 0.82 14.97
C LYS A 499 -10.95 2.31 14.63
N LEU A 500 -10.08 3.09 15.27
CA LEU A 500 -9.92 4.53 15.01
C LEU A 500 -9.37 4.84 13.61
N LYS A 501 -8.49 3.99 13.05
CA LYS A 501 -8.06 4.09 11.63
C LYS A 501 -9.23 3.92 10.66
N TYR A 502 -10.16 3.02 10.98
CA TYR A 502 -11.36 2.83 10.16
C TYR A 502 -12.28 4.04 10.26
N VAL A 503 -12.54 4.53 11.49
CA VAL A 503 -13.33 5.74 11.73
C VAL A 503 -12.74 6.95 10.99
N PHE A 504 -11.41 7.10 10.98
CA PHE A 504 -10.75 8.14 10.17
C PHE A 504 -11.12 8.06 8.69
N ARG A 505 -11.04 6.85 8.10
CA ARG A 505 -11.37 6.63 6.68
C ARG A 505 -12.84 6.89 6.34
N THR A 506 -13.74 6.77 7.32
CA THR A 506 -15.15 7.10 7.11
C THR A 506 -15.40 8.61 7.05
N TYR A 507 -14.49 9.42 7.61
CA TYR A 507 -14.62 10.88 7.66
C TYR A 507 -13.74 11.62 6.65
N ASP A 508 -12.63 11.01 6.22
CA ASP A 508 -11.82 11.43 5.08
C ASP A 508 -12.57 11.12 3.77
N HIS A 509 -13.42 12.05 3.36
CA HIS A 509 -14.38 11.86 2.27
C HIS A 509 -13.71 11.96 0.90
N ASP A 510 -12.66 12.77 0.76
CA ASP A 510 -11.89 12.89 -0.49
C ASP A 510 -10.65 11.97 -0.54
N LYS A 511 -10.41 11.21 0.53
CA LYS A 511 -9.36 10.18 0.66
C LYS A 511 -7.96 10.76 0.45
N ASP A 512 -7.75 12.03 0.79
CA ASP A 512 -6.47 12.71 0.64
C ASP A 512 -5.50 12.43 1.81
N GLY A 513 -5.94 11.65 2.80
CA GLY A 513 -5.17 11.25 3.96
C GLY A 513 -5.20 12.27 5.09
N VAL A 514 -5.99 13.36 4.96
CA VAL A 514 -6.24 14.34 6.01
C VAL A 514 -7.73 14.69 6.12
N ILE A 515 -8.21 14.94 7.34
CA ILE A 515 -9.57 15.48 7.54
C ILE A 515 -9.46 17.00 7.59
N ASN A 516 -10.13 17.68 6.66
CA ASN A 516 -10.18 19.14 6.58
C ASN A 516 -11.44 19.73 7.25
N LYS A 517 -11.51 21.06 7.42
CA LYS A 517 -12.66 21.75 8.07
C LYS A 517 -14.03 21.33 7.54
N LYS A 518 -14.19 21.15 6.22
CA LYS A 518 -15.48 20.75 5.62
C LYS A 518 -15.85 19.32 6.01
N GLU A 519 -14.86 18.46 6.21
CA GLU A 519 -15.05 17.08 6.66
C GLU A 519 -15.30 17.01 8.16
N ILE A 520 -14.65 17.85 8.96
CA ILE A 520 -14.95 18.02 10.39
C ILE A 520 -16.41 18.47 10.57
N ASP A 521 -16.85 19.50 9.82
CA ASP A 521 -18.23 20.00 9.89
C ASP A 521 -19.25 18.91 9.49
N ARG A 522 -18.91 18.08 8.50
CA ARG A 522 -19.75 16.94 8.11
C ARG A 522 -19.77 15.85 9.17
N MET A 523 -18.61 15.48 9.70
CA MET A 523 -18.42 14.50 10.77
C MET A 523 -19.27 14.85 11.99
N VAL A 524 -19.15 16.07 12.52
CA VAL A 524 -19.90 16.51 13.70
C VAL A 524 -21.41 16.50 13.43
N LYS A 525 -21.86 17.00 12.27
CA LYS A 525 -23.28 16.98 11.89
C LYS A 525 -23.88 15.57 11.77
N ILE A 526 -23.07 14.59 11.34
CA ILE A 526 -23.49 13.19 11.28
C ILE A 526 -23.63 12.63 12.69
N VAL A 527 -22.64 12.88 13.55
CA VAL A 527 -22.64 12.41 14.95
C VAL A 527 -23.81 12.99 15.76
N MET A 528 -24.14 14.28 15.58
CA MET A 528 -25.26 14.94 16.28
C MET A 528 -26.62 14.35 15.87
N ARG A 529 -26.81 14.13 14.56
CA ARG A 529 -28.02 13.50 14.01
C ARG A 529 -28.17 12.04 14.46
N LEU A 530 -27.07 11.31 14.62
CA LEU A 530 -27.09 9.93 15.10
C LEU A 530 -27.52 9.82 16.58
N ARG A 531 -27.24 10.83 17.40
CA ARG A 531 -27.52 10.80 18.85
C ARG A 531 -28.84 11.46 19.25
N ALA A 532 -29.68 11.84 18.29
CA ALA A 532 -30.95 12.54 18.51
C ALA A 532 -30.80 13.80 19.40
N LYS A 533 -29.62 14.44 19.33
CA LYS A 533 -29.28 15.71 19.99
C LYS A 533 -28.94 16.73 18.90
N ASP A 534 -29.88 16.95 17.98
CA ASP A 534 -29.73 17.93 16.89
C ASP A 534 -29.98 19.33 17.47
N ASP A 535 -29.02 19.78 18.28
CA ASP A 535 -28.98 21.09 18.89
C ASP A 535 -27.79 21.88 18.30
N PRO A 536 -28.04 23.00 17.61
CA PRO A 536 -27.00 23.87 17.06
C PRO A 536 -25.99 24.36 18.10
N GLU A 537 -26.43 24.57 19.35
CA GLU A 537 -25.57 25.11 20.42
C GLU A 537 -24.57 24.06 20.91
N ASN A 538 -25.03 22.82 21.11
CA ASN A 538 -24.16 21.70 21.46
C ASN A 538 -23.21 21.30 20.31
N THR A 539 -23.64 21.45 19.05
CA THR A 539 -22.80 21.26 17.86
C THR A 539 -21.64 22.26 17.83
N ALA A 540 -21.93 23.52 18.10
CA ALA A 540 -20.92 24.57 18.14
C ALA A 540 -19.90 24.33 19.27
N ARG A 541 -20.36 23.91 20.46
CA ARG A 541 -19.50 23.56 21.60
C ARG A 541 -18.53 22.43 21.27
N ILE A 542 -19.01 21.37 20.62
CA ILE A 542 -18.18 20.21 20.25
C ILE A 542 -17.14 20.58 19.20
N ILE A 543 -17.49 21.43 18.23
CA ILE A 543 -16.56 21.97 17.26
C ILE A 543 -15.49 22.81 17.97
N ASP A 544 -15.85 23.56 19.01
CA ASP A 544 -14.94 24.35 19.84
C ASP A 544 -13.99 23.46 20.67
N ASP A 545 -14.51 22.42 21.30
CA ASP A 545 -13.69 21.45 22.05
C ASP A 545 -12.71 20.70 21.13
N LEU A 546 -13.14 20.37 19.90
CA LEU A 546 -12.29 19.83 18.82
C LEU A 546 -11.21 20.83 18.40
N LYS A 547 -11.58 22.11 18.21
CA LYS A 547 -10.65 23.21 17.87
C LYS A 547 -9.54 23.32 18.90
N THR A 548 -9.90 23.52 20.17
CA THR A 548 -8.93 23.70 21.26
C THR A 548 -8.01 22.48 21.39
N SER A 549 -8.56 21.27 21.27
CA SER A 549 -7.75 20.05 21.33
C SER A 549 -6.78 19.91 20.16
N LEU A 550 -7.16 20.36 18.96
CA LEU A 550 -6.33 20.34 17.75
C LEU A 550 -5.27 21.45 17.75
N GLU A 551 -5.58 22.63 18.27
CA GLU A 551 -4.63 23.74 18.46
C GLU A 551 -3.46 23.30 19.36
N HIS A 552 -3.76 22.54 20.42
CA HIS A 552 -2.75 21.99 21.33
C HIS A 552 -1.86 20.90 20.70
N LEU A 553 -2.36 20.14 19.72
CA LEU A 553 -1.61 19.07 19.05
C LEU A 553 -0.75 19.57 17.88
N ASN A 554 -1.26 20.52 17.08
CA ASN A 554 -0.64 20.93 15.82
C ASN A 554 -0.04 22.35 15.82
N GLY A 555 -0.21 23.13 16.89
CA GLY A 555 0.42 24.46 17.05
C GLY A 555 -0.06 25.55 16.09
N SER A 556 -1.05 25.27 15.24
CA SER A 556 -1.67 26.25 14.33
C SER A 556 -2.74 27.07 15.07
N LYS A 557 -2.77 28.39 14.84
CA LYS A 557 -3.76 29.31 15.44
C LYS A 557 -4.98 29.57 14.55
N ASP A 558 -5.03 29.03 13.34
CA ASP A 558 -6.14 29.22 12.41
C ASP A 558 -6.82 27.88 12.09
N PHE A 559 -8.09 27.76 12.47
CA PHE A 559 -8.91 26.56 12.28
C PHE A 559 -9.20 26.26 10.82
N ASP A 560 -9.21 27.28 9.95
CA ASP A 560 -9.57 27.11 8.54
C ASP A 560 -8.47 26.42 7.73
N ASP A 561 -7.25 26.40 8.26
CA ASP A 561 -6.07 25.74 7.69
C ASP A 561 -5.72 24.39 8.36
N ILE A 562 -6.52 23.93 9.35
CA ILE A 562 -6.25 22.69 10.06
C ILE A 562 -6.52 21.48 9.15
N LYS A 563 -5.51 20.61 9.07
CA LYS A 563 -5.55 19.30 8.40
C LYS A 563 -5.18 18.24 9.41
N ILE A 564 -6.11 17.34 9.71
CA ILE A 564 -5.90 16.29 10.71
C ILE A 564 -5.41 15.04 9.97
N THR A 565 -4.16 14.62 10.17
CA THR A 565 -3.70 13.35 9.58
C THR A 565 -4.34 12.16 10.30
N SER A 566 -4.28 10.97 9.70
CA SER A 566 -4.74 9.75 10.38
C SER A 566 -4.05 9.55 11.74
N GLN A 567 -2.78 9.92 11.86
CA GLN A 567 -2.02 9.80 13.10
C GLN A 567 -2.51 10.82 14.13
N ASP A 568 -2.72 12.09 13.75
CA ASP A 568 -3.19 13.14 14.66
C ASP A 568 -4.62 12.85 15.12
N PHE A 569 -5.47 12.34 14.23
CA PHE A 569 -6.83 11.94 14.54
C PHE A 569 -6.87 10.81 15.56
N ILE A 570 -6.05 9.77 15.36
CA ILE A 570 -5.92 8.66 16.31
C ILE A 570 -5.38 9.18 17.64
N GLN A 571 -4.35 10.02 17.63
CA GLN A 571 -3.72 10.56 18.84
C GLN A 571 -4.71 11.45 19.62
N LEU A 572 -5.47 12.30 18.92
CA LEU A 572 -6.53 13.13 19.47
C LEU A 572 -7.57 12.29 20.20
N LEU A 573 -8.09 11.25 19.54
CA LEU A 573 -9.13 10.39 20.12
C LEU A 573 -8.59 9.46 21.20
N MET A 574 -7.33 9.04 21.13
CA MET A 574 -6.71 8.27 22.20
C MET A 574 -6.45 9.09 23.47
N ASN A 575 -6.19 10.40 23.32
CA ASN A 575 -5.91 11.30 24.45
C ASN A 575 -7.14 12.00 25.01
N ASN A 576 -8.25 12.05 24.25
CA ASN A 576 -9.50 12.65 24.70
C ASN A 576 -10.63 11.61 24.62
N LYS A 577 -10.88 10.96 25.74
CA LYS A 577 -11.89 9.91 25.91
C LYS A 577 -13.30 10.38 25.56
N GLU A 578 -13.64 11.63 25.90
CA GLU A 578 -14.95 12.21 25.58
C GLU A 578 -15.13 12.39 24.07
N LEU A 579 -14.11 12.89 23.37
CA LEU A 579 -14.12 12.98 21.90
C LEU A 579 -14.11 11.60 21.21
N CYS A 580 -13.40 10.63 21.77
CA CYS A 580 -13.37 9.25 21.28
C CYS A 580 -14.75 8.61 21.34
N GLU A 581 -15.41 8.72 22.50
CA GLU A 581 -16.77 8.25 22.70
C GLU A 581 -17.76 8.99 21.80
N LEU A 582 -17.51 10.28 21.52
CA LEU A 582 -18.39 11.11 20.71
C LEU A 582 -18.28 10.80 19.22
N LEU A 583 -17.06 10.74 18.69
CA LEU A 583 -16.76 10.64 17.26
C LEU A 583 -16.65 9.20 16.75
N SER A 584 -16.63 8.23 17.66
CA SER A 584 -16.80 6.83 17.28
C SER A 584 -18.29 6.48 17.22
N PRO A 585 -18.78 5.93 16.08
CA PRO A 585 -20.12 5.37 16.02
C PRO A 585 -20.27 4.08 16.86
N PHE A 586 -19.16 3.53 17.38
CA PHE A 586 -19.12 2.31 18.17
C PHE A 586 -18.54 2.56 19.57
N ASN A 587 -19.00 1.82 20.58
CA ASN A 587 -18.40 1.87 21.92
C ASN A 587 -17.02 1.17 21.90
N ILE A 588 -15.93 1.94 21.97
CA ILE A 588 -14.54 1.50 21.70
C ILE A 588 -13.89 0.81 22.91
N GLU A 589 -14.29 1.15 24.13
CA GLU A 589 -13.53 0.82 25.35
C GLU A 589 -13.88 -0.52 26.01
N GLN A 590 -14.96 -1.19 25.61
CA GLN A 590 -15.25 -2.51 26.16
C GLN A 590 -14.81 -3.60 25.18
N PRO A 591 -14.00 -4.59 25.61
CA PRO A 591 -13.95 -5.86 24.89
C PRO A 591 -15.37 -6.40 24.91
N ARG A 592 -16.07 -6.27 23.78
CA ARG A 592 -17.42 -6.82 23.63
C ARG A 592 -17.22 -8.32 23.58
N GLU A 593 -17.45 -9.01 24.69
CA GLU A 593 -17.60 -10.46 24.71
C GLU A 593 -18.77 -10.80 23.78
N PHE A 594 -18.45 -11.16 22.54
CA PHE A 594 -19.39 -11.79 21.64
C PHE A 594 -19.72 -13.16 22.23
N ILE A 595 -20.87 -13.27 22.91
CA ILE A 595 -21.45 -14.57 23.25
C ILE A 595 -22.11 -15.10 21.97
N VAL A 596 -21.29 -15.63 21.08
CA VAL A 596 -21.74 -16.42 19.92
C VAL A 596 -22.45 -17.64 20.48
N GLN A 597 -23.67 -17.93 20.01
CA GLN A 597 -24.29 -19.22 20.29
C GLN A 597 -23.41 -20.33 19.68
N GLN A 598 -22.53 -20.93 20.49
CA GLN A 598 -21.95 -22.21 20.15
C GLN A 598 -23.06 -23.27 20.23
N SER A 599 -23.70 -23.52 19.09
CA SER A 599 -24.47 -24.73 18.84
C SER A 599 -23.88 -25.29 17.54
N TYR A 600 -23.13 -26.39 17.56
CA TYR A 600 -23.65 -27.72 17.84
C TYR A 600 -22.79 -28.55 18.80
N SER A 601 -23.44 -29.03 19.85
CA SER A 601 -23.11 -30.30 20.49
C SER A 601 -23.21 -31.44 19.48
N ARG A 602 -22.14 -32.21 19.32
CA ARG A 602 -22.25 -33.61 18.89
C ARG A 602 -23.00 -34.37 19.98
N SER A 603 -24.30 -34.59 19.81
CA SER A 603 -25.03 -35.65 20.51
C SER A 603 -25.32 -36.78 19.51
N LYS A 604 -25.07 -37.99 19.99
CA LYS A 604 -25.09 -39.32 19.33
C LYS A 604 -26.14 -39.53 18.24
#